data_AF-A0A2D2B0A5-F1
#
_entry.id   AF-A0A2D2B0A5-F1
#
_cell.length_a   1.000
_cell.length_b   1.000
_cell.length_c   1.000
_cell.angle_alpha   90.00
_cell.angle_beta   90.00
_cell.angle_gamma   90.00
#
_symmetry.space_group_name_H-M   'P 1'
#
loop_
_entity.id
_entity.type
_entity.pdbx_description
1 polymer ?
#
loop_
_entity_poly.entity_id
_entity_poly.type
_entity_poly.pdbx_seq_one_letter_code
_entity_poly.pdbx_strand_id
1 'polypeptide(L)'
;MEVEDILTFNDYWEDAEFKRKRPVMNGSLQQRFGDNIYSRLTQDGPFQQALSRHSWSDEANERNLNRDTSVDRVLVGRNFTYWGAQAPTLPAGFKDFIISRPGWKDDFAAQDVKKLLDWVENKGDEGQVGLPVEWRYERYWREPAKD
;
A
#
# COMPACT_ATOMS: atom_id res chain seq x y z
N MET A 1 2.12 6.41 -8.58
CA MET A 1 3.15 5.36 -8.57
C MET A 1 3.23 4.83 -9.98
N GLU A 2 4.42 4.82 -10.54
CA GLU A 2 4.76 4.12 -11.76
C GLU A 2 5.27 2.72 -11.38
N VAL A 3 4.77 1.68 -12.04
CA VAL A 3 5.21 0.30 -11.79
C VAL A 3 6.46 0.04 -12.61
N GLU A 4 7.56 -0.25 -11.94
CA GLU A 4 8.86 -0.54 -12.55
C GLU A 4 9.17 -2.04 -12.53
N ASP A 5 8.64 -2.77 -11.55
CA ASP A 5 8.91 -4.19 -11.39
C ASP A 5 7.72 -4.93 -10.75
N ILE A 6 7.67 -6.24 -10.97
CA ILE A 6 6.64 -7.13 -10.42
C ILE A 6 7.35 -8.36 -9.85
N LEU A 7 7.29 -8.51 -8.53
CA LEU A 7 7.91 -9.61 -7.80
C LEU A 7 6.86 -10.60 -7.32
N THR A 8 7.26 -11.83 -6.99
CA THR A 8 6.43 -12.70 -6.13
C THR A 8 6.50 -12.18 -4.69
N PHE A 9 5.56 -12.61 -3.84
CA PHE A 9 5.63 -12.29 -2.41
C PHE A 9 6.92 -12.79 -1.75
N ASN A 10 7.41 -13.97 -2.15
CA ASN A 10 8.65 -14.53 -1.61
C ASN A 10 9.89 -13.76 -2.07
N ASP A 11 9.96 -13.38 -3.35
CA ASP A 11 11.08 -12.58 -3.86
C ASP A 11 11.11 -11.21 -3.16
N TYR A 12 9.95 -10.55 -3.07
CA TYR A 12 9.82 -9.30 -2.31
C TYR A 12 10.23 -9.48 -0.84
N TRP A 13 9.80 -10.58 -0.20
CA TRP A 13 10.09 -10.83 1.20
C TRP A 13 11.59 -10.96 1.41
N GLU A 14 12.28 -11.80 0.64
CA GLU A 14 13.71 -12.09 0.81
C GLU A 14 14.66 -10.96 0.36
N ASP A 15 14.20 -10.08 -0.52
CA ASP A 15 14.98 -8.95 -1.02
C ASP A 15 15.42 -8.00 0.11
N ALA A 16 16.72 -7.68 0.13
CA ALA A 16 17.31 -6.80 1.12
C ALA A 16 16.76 -5.36 1.07
N GLU A 17 16.35 -4.87 -0.10
CA GLU A 17 15.75 -3.55 -0.30
C GLU A 17 14.46 -3.38 0.53
N PHE A 18 13.68 -4.44 0.63
CA PHE A 18 12.34 -4.42 1.24
C PHE A 18 12.29 -4.94 2.68
N LYS A 19 13.39 -5.50 3.22
CA LYS A 19 13.46 -5.95 4.62
C LYS A 19 13.02 -4.88 5.63
N ARG A 20 13.35 -3.60 5.38
CA ARG A 20 12.94 -2.47 6.25
C ARG A 20 11.43 -2.20 6.27
N LYS A 21 10.69 -2.74 5.29
CA LYS A 21 9.24 -2.61 5.18
C LYS A 21 8.48 -3.74 5.90
N ARG A 22 9.18 -4.75 6.42
CA ARG A 22 8.57 -5.80 7.25
C ARG A 22 8.06 -5.21 8.57
N PRO A 23 6.99 -5.77 9.15
CA PRO A 23 6.41 -5.23 10.37
C PRO A 23 7.34 -5.42 11.58
N VAL A 24 7.38 -4.42 12.46
CA VAL A 24 8.13 -4.42 13.72
C VAL A 24 7.20 -3.97 14.83
N MET A 25 6.72 -4.90 15.65
CA MET A 25 5.64 -4.65 16.63
C MET A 25 6.02 -3.68 17.75
N ASN A 26 7.31 -3.64 18.12
CA ASN A 26 7.86 -2.66 19.06
C ASN A 26 8.38 -1.39 18.38
N GLY A 27 8.15 -1.22 17.07
CA GLY A 27 8.57 -0.05 16.31
C GLY A 27 7.55 1.10 16.35
N SER A 28 7.77 2.08 15.46
CA SER A 28 6.86 3.19 15.22
C SER A 28 5.49 2.71 14.73
N LEU A 29 4.45 3.55 14.81
CA LEU A 29 3.12 3.18 14.32
C LEU A 29 3.15 2.64 12.89
N GLN A 30 3.91 3.29 11.99
CA GLN A 30 4.11 2.85 10.61
C GLN A 30 4.77 1.48 10.52
N GLN A 31 5.83 1.26 11.29
CA GLN A 31 6.55 0.00 11.28
C GLN A 31 5.69 -1.16 11.77
N ARG A 32 4.67 -0.93 12.61
CA ARG A 32 3.79 -2.03 13.07
C ARG A 32 2.82 -2.53 11.99
N PHE A 33 2.55 -1.77 10.94
CA PHE A 33 1.73 -2.23 9.82
C PHE A 33 2.53 -3.09 8.84
N GLY A 34 3.72 -2.62 8.46
CA GLY A 34 4.50 -3.22 7.38
C GLY A 34 3.90 -3.00 5.99
N ASP A 35 4.49 -3.62 4.98
CA ASP A 35 4.05 -3.58 3.57
C ASP A 35 4.25 -4.96 2.93
N ASN A 36 3.26 -5.45 2.17
CA ASN A 36 3.24 -6.78 1.54
C ASN A 36 3.70 -7.90 2.50
N ILE A 37 3.03 -7.99 3.65
CA ILE A 37 3.41 -8.78 4.83
C ILE A 37 3.16 -10.29 4.72
N TYR A 38 3.31 -10.85 3.52
CA TYR A 38 2.99 -12.24 3.21
C TYR A 38 4.21 -12.97 2.65
N SER A 39 4.38 -14.22 3.04
CA SER A 39 5.42 -15.11 2.51
C SER A 39 4.99 -16.57 2.65
N ARG A 40 5.67 -17.50 1.99
CA ARG A 40 5.43 -18.94 2.14
C ARG A 40 6.76 -19.67 2.23
N LEU A 41 6.82 -20.73 3.04
CA LEU A 41 8.04 -21.52 3.23
C LEU A 41 8.47 -22.28 1.97
N THR A 42 7.52 -22.65 1.14
CA THR A 42 7.72 -23.37 -0.11
C THR A 42 6.83 -22.78 -1.19
N GLN A 43 7.20 -22.90 -2.47
CA GLN A 43 6.47 -22.31 -3.58
C GLN A 43 5.01 -22.80 -3.67
N ASP A 44 4.75 -24.05 -3.29
CA ASP A 44 3.39 -24.63 -3.29
C ASP A 44 2.73 -24.63 -1.91
N GLY A 45 3.40 -24.05 -0.90
CA GLY A 45 2.90 -23.96 0.47
C GLY A 45 1.88 -22.84 0.65
N PRO A 46 1.09 -22.88 1.74
CA PRO A 46 0.18 -21.81 2.08
C PRO A 46 0.94 -20.52 2.40
N PHE A 47 0.35 -19.38 2.04
CA PHE A 47 0.84 -18.10 2.50
C PHE A 47 0.70 -17.97 4.02
N GLN A 48 1.64 -17.25 4.61
CA GLN A 48 1.70 -16.90 6.02
C GLN A 48 1.74 -15.38 6.11
N GLN A 49 0.94 -14.82 7.01
CA GLN A 49 0.99 -13.40 7.35
C GLN A 49 2.01 -13.17 8.47
N ALA A 50 2.91 -12.20 8.31
CA ALA A 50 3.77 -11.76 9.40
C ALA A 50 2.96 -11.00 10.46
N LEU A 51 3.32 -11.18 11.73
CA LEU A 51 2.68 -10.48 12.85
C LEU A 51 2.74 -8.96 12.65
N SER A 52 1.57 -8.32 12.62
CA SER A 52 1.42 -6.90 12.30
C SER A 52 0.14 -6.34 12.91
N ARG A 53 -0.10 -5.04 12.72
CA ARG A 53 -1.40 -4.39 12.98
C ARG A 53 -2.55 -4.90 12.11
N HIS A 54 -2.28 -5.64 11.05
CA HIS A 54 -3.31 -6.28 10.24
C HIS A 54 -3.72 -7.66 10.76
N SER A 55 -2.96 -8.21 11.73
CA SER A 55 -3.24 -9.47 12.42
C SER A 55 -4.35 -9.31 13.46
N TRP A 56 -4.97 -10.44 13.83
CA TRP A 56 -5.91 -10.54 14.94
C TRP A 56 -5.15 -10.96 16.20
N SER A 57 -4.74 -10.01 17.05
CA SER A 57 -3.79 -10.27 18.14
C SER A 57 -2.53 -10.93 17.57
N ASP A 58 -2.35 -12.24 17.79
CA ASP A 58 -1.20 -13.02 17.31
C ASP A 58 -1.53 -13.96 16.14
N GLU A 59 -2.73 -13.86 15.56
CA GLU A 59 -3.20 -14.72 14.47
C GLU A 59 -3.32 -13.98 13.14
N ALA A 60 -3.17 -14.72 12.04
CA ALA A 60 -3.38 -14.17 10.72
C ALA A 60 -4.83 -13.69 10.54
N ASN A 61 -4.99 -12.57 9.84
CA ASN A 61 -6.29 -12.15 9.35
C ASN A 61 -6.58 -12.86 8.03
N GLU A 62 -7.19 -14.04 8.14
CA GLU A 62 -7.52 -14.92 7.00
C GLU A 62 -8.27 -14.21 5.87
N ARG A 63 -9.15 -13.26 6.19
CA ARG A 63 -9.87 -12.49 5.18
C ARG A 63 -8.91 -11.64 4.32
N ASN A 64 -7.96 -10.96 4.96
CA ASN A 64 -6.95 -10.17 4.25
C ASN A 64 -5.96 -11.08 3.54
N LEU A 65 -5.47 -12.12 4.23
CA LEU A 65 -4.53 -13.10 3.66
C LEU A 65 -5.05 -13.67 2.34
N ASN A 66 -6.27 -14.22 2.33
CA ASN A 66 -6.83 -14.85 1.13
C ASN A 66 -7.11 -13.84 0.00
N ARG A 67 -7.56 -12.62 0.35
CA ARG A 67 -7.82 -11.58 -0.66
C ARG A 67 -6.52 -11.10 -1.30
N ASP A 68 -5.55 -10.73 -0.47
CA ASP A 68 -4.34 -10.04 -0.89
C ASP A 68 -3.36 -11.01 -1.58
N THR A 69 -3.41 -12.30 -1.25
CA THR A 69 -2.57 -13.34 -1.87
C THR A 69 -3.26 -14.14 -2.97
N SER A 70 -4.43 -13.69 -3.43
CA SER A 70 -5.15 -14.30 -4.56
C SER A 70 -4.37 -14.29 -5.87
N VAL A 71 -3.41 -13.37 -5.99
CA VAL A 71 -2.42 -13.30 -7.07
C VAL A 71 -1.05 -13.10 -6.43
N ASP A 72 -0.08 -13.94 -6.79
CA ASP A 72 1.29 -13.87 -6.27
C ASP A 72 2.11 -12.80 -7.00
N ARG A 73 1.73 -11.53 -6.79
CA ARG A 73 2.38 -10.36 -7.38
C ARG A 73 2.43 -9.19 -6.41
N VAL A 74 3.64 -8.66 -6.21
CA VAL A 74 3.91 -7.42 -5.52
C VAL A 74 4.41 -6.40 -6.55
N LEU A 75 3.70 -5.28 -6.67
CA LEU A 75 4.08 -4.20 -7.58
C LEU A 75 5.10 -3.30 -6.90
N VAL A 76 6.23 -3.06 -7.58
CA VAL A 76 7.31 -2.20 -7.09
C VAL A 76 7.41 -0.98 -8.01
N GLY A 77 7.62 0.18 -7.40
CA GLY A 77 7.71 1.47 -8.06
C GLY A 77 8.48 2.43 -7.18
N ARG A 78 9.48 3.10 -7.75
CA ARG A 78 10.35 4.04 -7.05
C ARG A 78 9.94 5.48 -7.36
N ASN A 79 9.41 5.71 -8.56
CA ASN A 79 8.70 6.93 -8.91
C ASN A 79 7.24 6.91 -8.40
N PHE A 80 7.00 7.56 -7.26
CA PHE A 80 5.64 7.70 -6.72
C PHE A 80 5.48 8.95 -5.86
N THR A 81 4.23 9.38 -5.67
CA THR A 81 3.87 10.42 -4.70
C THR A 81 2.70 9.93 -3.86
N TYR A 82 2.86 9.93 -2.53
CA TYR A 82 1.80 9.70 -1.56
C TYR A 82 1.63 10.96 -0.70
N TRP A 83 0.58 11.74 -1.00
CA TRP A 83 0.34 12.98 -0.27
C TRP A 83 -0.28 12.79 1.13
N GLY A 84 -1.02 11.70 1.35
CA GLY A 84 -1.72 11.45 2.61
C GLY A 84 -2.52 12.67 3.09
N ALA A 85 -2.30 13.07 4.34
CA ALA A 85 -2.97 14.21 4.97
C ALA A 85 -2.53 15.59 4.48
N GLN A 86 -1.57 15.65 3.55
CA GLN A 86 -1.10 16.85 2.86
C GLN A 86 -1.57 16.89 1.40
N ALA A 87 -2.57 16.08 1.02
CA ALA A 87 -3.11 16.04 -0.33
C ALA A 87 -3.55 17.43 -0.81
N PRO A 88 -3.05 17.91 -1.96
CA PRO A 88 -3.53 19.14 -2.54
C PRO A 88 -4.98 18.97 -3.00
N THR A 89 -5.71 20.09 -3.11
CA THR A 89 -7.02 20.06 -3.75
C THR A 89 -6.85 19.70 -5.22
N LEU A 90 -7.51 18.62 -5.64
CA LEU A 90 -7.49 18.18 -7.03
C LEU A 90 -8.28 19.18 -7.90
N PRO A 91 -7.70 19.69 -9.00
CA PRO A 91 -8.42 20.54 -9.94
C PRO A 91 -9.73 19.92 -10.43
N ALA A 92 -10.74 20.76 -10.66
CA ALA A 92 -12.09 20.31 -11.05
C ALA A 92 -12.12 19.45 -12.33
N GLY A 93 -11.14 19.62 -13.23
CA GLY A 93 -11.00 18.85 -14.46
C GLY A 93 -10.54 17.40 -14.28
N PHE A 94 -10.18 16.97 -13.07
CA PHE A 94 -9.70 15.60 -12.80
C PHE A 94 -10.69 14.77 -11.96
N LYS A 95 -11.94 15.21 -11.83
CA LYS A 95 -12.95 14.48 -11.04
C LYS A 95 -13.13 13.02 -11.47
N ASP A 96 -12.97 12.73 -12.76
CA ASP A 96 -13.17 11.38 -13.29
C ASP A 96 -12.10 10.38 -12.83
N PHE A 97 -10.92 10.87 -12.43
CA PHE A 97 -9.86 10.07 -11.81
C PHE A 97 -10.16 9.68 -10.36
N ILE A 98 -11.16 10.28 -9.72
CA ILE A 98 -11.53 9.96 -8.34
C ILE A 98 -12.33 8.65 -8.31
N ILE A 99 -11.93 7.75 -7.41
CA ILE A 99 -12.65 6.53 -7.06
C ILE A 99 -13.03 6.64 -5.59
N SER A 100 -14.32 6.67 -5.29
CA SER A 100 -14.85 6.90 -3.94
C SER A 100 -14.92 5.65 -3.06
N ARG A 101 -14.65 4.47 -3.63
CA ARG A 101 -14.67 3.16 -2.97
C ARG A 101 -13.47 2.35 -3.43
N PRO A 102 -13.05 1.32 -2.68
CA PRO A 102 -12.03 0.39 -3.14
C PRO A 102 -12.39 -0.17 -4.52
N GLY A 103 -11.47 -0.06 -5.47
CA GLY A 103 -11.66 -0.41 -6.87
C GLY A 103 -10.59 0.23 -7.76
N TRP A 104 -10.72 0.04 -9.07
CA TRP A 104 -9.82 0.62 -10.06
C TRP A 104 -10.63 1.18 -11.25
N LYS A 105 -10.02 2.09 -12.00
CA LYS A 105 -10.46 2.60 -13.29
C LYS A 105 -9.24 2.58 -14.22
N ASP A 106 -9.40 2.13 -15.45
CA ASP A 106 -8.32 2.07 -16.45
C ASP A 106 -8.70 2.71 -17.80
N ASP A 107 -9.99 2.94 -18.04
CA ASP A 107 -10.51 3.54 -19.27
C ASP A 107 -10.43 5.07 -19.21
N PHE A 108 -9.24 5.60 -19.50
CA PHE A 108 -8.99 7.03 -19.58
C PHE A 108 -8.44 7.42 -20.96
N ALA A 109 -8.88 8.57 -21.48
CA ALA A 109 -8.29 9.12 -22.68
C ALA A 109 -6.84 9.53 -22.42
N ALA A 110 -5.93 9.17 -23.33
CA ALA A 110 -4.49 9.43 -23.19
C ALA A 110 -4.16 10.91 -22.92
N GLN A 111 -4.92 11.82 -23.53
CA GLN A 111 -4.77 13.27 -23.30
C GLN A 111 -5.07 13.69 -21.85
N ASP A 112 -6.03 13.05 -21.18
CA ASP A 112 -6.42 13.41 -19.81
C ASP A 112 -5.45 12.80 -18.81
N VAL A 113 -4.95 11.58 -19.08
CA VAL A 113 -3.84 11.00 -18.34
C VAL A 113 -2.62 11.92 -18.40
N LYS A 114 -2.26 12.41 -19.61
CA LYS A 114 -1.13 13.33 -19.77
C LYS A 114 -1.32 14.62 -18.94
N LYS A 115 -2.51 15.25 -19.00
CA LYS A 115 -2.79 16.46 -18.20
C LYS A 115 -2.65 16.21 -16.70
N LEU A 116 -3.10 15.04 -16.22
CA LEU A 116 -2.96 14.67 -14.82
C LEU A 116 -1.47 14.51 -14.45
N LEU A 117 -0.70 13.76 -15.25
CA LEU A 117 0.73 13.57 -15.02
C LEU A 117 1.50 14.90 -15.04
N ASP A 118 1.27 15.76 -16.04
CA ASP A 118 1.86 17.10 -16.11
C ASP A 118 1.51 17.90 -14.84
N TRP A 119 0.27 17.81 -14.34
CA TRP A 119 -0.13 18.51 -13.11
C TRP A 119 0.58 17.95 -11.88
N VAL A 120 0.75 16.63 -11.77
CA VAL A 120 1.50 15.98 -10.69
C VAL A 120 2.97 16.40 -10.72
N GLU A 121 3.61 16.33 -11.89
CA GLU A 121 5.01 16.73 -12.08
C GLU A 121 5.24 18.20 -11.70
N ASN A 122 4.32 19.09 -12.09
CA ASN A 122 4.38 20.52 -11.73
C ASN A 122 4.26 20.79 -10.23
N LYS A 123 3.79 19.84 -9.41
CA LYS A 123 3.84 19.97 -7.95
C LYS A 123 5.25 19.82 -7.41
N GLY A 124 6.11 19.04 -8.08
CA GLY A 124 7.47 18.76 -7.63
C GLY A 124 7.56 17.90 -6.36
N ASP A 125 6.46 17.25 -5.98
CA ASP A 125 6.39 16.38 -4.81
C ASP A 125 6.74 14.93 -5.18
N GLU A 126 7.61 14.28 -4.41
CA GLU A 126 8.01 12.89 -4.61
C GLU A 126 8.03 12.11 -3.29
N GLY A 127 7.78 10.81 -3.38
CA GLY A 127 7.79 9.87 -2.27
C GLY A 127 6.62 10.08 -1.31
N GLN A 128 6.88 9.84 -0.03
CA GLN A 128 5.90 10.04 1.02
C GLN A 128 5.93 11.50 1.51
N VAL A 129 4.97 12.30 1.08
CA VAL A 129 4.84 13.71 1.49
C VAL A 129 4.10 13.82 2.83
N GLY A 130 3.06 13.00 3.04
CA GLY A 130 2.25 13.02 4.26
C GLY A 130 2.02 11.64 4.84
N LEU A 131 1.52 11.62 6.08
CA LEU A 131 1.01 10.40 6.73
C LEU A 131 -0.47 10.18 6.37
N PRO A 132 -0.99 8.95 6.53
CA PRO A 132 -2.42 8.70 6.41
C PRO A 132 -3.25 9.66 7.28
N VAL A 133 -4.35 10.18 6.72
CA VAL A 133 -5.24 11.12 7.43
C VAL A 133 -5.79 10.48 8.70
N GLU A 134 -6.11 9.20 8.61
CA GLU A 134 -6.71 8.38 9.66
C GLU A 134 -5.80 8.29 10.89
N TRP A 135 -4.47 8.36 10.71
CA TRP A 135 -3.53 8.27 11.83
C TRP A 135 -3.56 9.48 12.76
N ARG A 136 -4.30 10.54 12.40
CA ARG A 136 -4.59 11.66 13.31
C ARG A 136 -5.55 11.26 14.45
N TYR A 137 -6.28 10.15 14.32
CA TYR A 137 -7.21 9.70 15.35
C TYR A 137 -6.66 8.50 16.12
N GLU A 138 -6.53 8.63 17.44
CA GLU A 138 -5.99 7.59 18.34
C GLU A 138 -6.73 6.25 18.26
N ARG A 139 -8.01 6.25 17.86
CA ARG A 139 -8.77 5.00 17.71
C ARG A 139 -8.15 4.03 16.70
N TYR A 140 -7.44 4.55 15.68
CA TYR A 140 -6.73 3.74 14.69
C TYR A 140 -5.35 3.28 15.18
N TRP A 141 -4.99 3.62 16.42
CA TRP A 141 -3.78 3.16 17.09
C TRP A 141 -4.06 1.96 18.01
N ARG A 142 -5.31 1.48 18.08
CA ARG A 142 -5.71 0.30 18.86
C ARG A 142 -5.62 -0.97 18.03
N GLU A 143 -5.37 -2.10 18.69
CA GLU A 143 -5.27 -3.39 18.01
C GLU A 143 -6.64 -3.82 17.48
N PRO A 144 -6.70 -4.46 16.30
CA PRO A 144 -7.96 -5.00 15.79
C PRO A 144 -8.48 -6.07 16.76
N ALA A 145 -9.70 -5.90 17.26
CA ALA A 145 -10.39 -6.95 18.00
C ALA A 145 -10.99 -7.95 17.01
N LYS A 146 -10.95 -9.26 17.33
CA LYS A 146 -11.78 -10.22 16.61
C LYS A 146 -13.24 -9.90 16.91
N ASP A 147 -14.00 -9.57 15.87
CA ASP A 147 -15.47 -9.47 15.92
C ASP A 147 -16.11 -10.84 16.12
#